data_AF-A0A954HPM2-F1
#
_entry.id   AF-A0A954HPM2-F1
#
_cell.length_a   1.000
_cell.length_b   1.000
_cell.length_c   1.000
_cell.angle_alpha   90.00
_cell.angle_beta   90.00
_cell.angle_gamma   90.00
#
_symmetry.space_group_name_H-M   'P 1'
#
loop_
_entity.id
_entity.type
_entity.pdbx_description
1 polymer ?
#
loop_
_entity_poly.entity_id
_entity_poly.type
_entity_poly.pdbx_seq_one_letter_code
_entity_poly.pdbx_strand_id
1 'polypeptide(L)' 'MNSHVSDGAVPDLPLPTAEKPPAELLAPAGDRDCIHAAVENGADAVYFGLDTGFNARARAT' A
#
# COMPACT_ATOMS: atom_id res chain seq x y z
N MET A 1 14.33 42.04 -35.01
CA MET A 1 13.21 41.08 -35.13
C MET A 1 13.43 39.99 -34.10
N ASN A 2 12.93 40.17 -32.88
CA ASN A 2 13.08 39.13 -31.86
C ASN A 2 11.83 38.24 -31.94
N SER A 3 12.04 37.03 -32.46
CA SER A 3 11.05 35.99 -32.60
C SER A 3 10.57 35.51 -31.22
N HIS A 4 9.29 35.75 -30.94
CA HIS A 4 8.60 35.24 -29.77
C HIS A 4 8.41 33.73 -29.94
N VAL A 5 9.23 32.93 -29.27
CA VAL A 5 8.99 31.49 -29.13
C VAL A 5 7.85 31.36 -28.13
N SER A 6 6.67 30.95 -28.61
CA SER A 6 5.54 30.62 -27.76
C SER A 6 5.84 29.27 -27.13
N ASP A 7 6.25 29.30 -25.86
CA ASP A 7 6.44 28.10 -25.07
C ASP A 7 5.08 27.40 -24.94
N GLY A 8 5.02 26.12 -25.34
CA GLY A 8 3.79 25.34 -25.34
C GLY A 8 3.35 25.13 -23.90
N ALA A 9 2.40 25.93 -23.44
CA ALA A 9 1.82 25.79 -22.11
C ALA A 9 1.24 24.38 -21.96
N VAL A 10 1.86 23.57 -21.09
CA VAL A 10 1.22 22.38 -20.54
C VAL A 10 -0.05 22.86 -19.85
N PRO A 11 -1.24 22.33 -20.19
CA PRO A 11 -2.46 22.72 -19.49
C PRO A 11 -2.28 22.38 -18.01
N ASP A 12 -2.64 23.33 -17.15
CA ASP A 12 -2.69 23.17 -15.70
C ASP A 12 -3.80 22.17 -15.34
N LEU A 13 -3.54 20.88 -15.57
CA LEU A 13 -4.38 19.82 -15.03
C LEU A 13 -4.15 19.79 -13.52
N PRO A 14 -5.22 19.80 -12.71
CA PRO A 14 -5.08 19.70 -11.27
C PRO A 14 -4.28 18.45 -10.95
N LEU A 15 -3.16 18.61 -10.25
CA LEU A 15 -2.44 17.49 -9.65
C LEU A 15 -3.44 16.71 -8.82
N PRO A 16 -3.47 15.36 -8.90
CA PRO A 16 -4.32 14.57 -8.03
C PRO A 16 -4.06 15.05 -6.61
N THR A 17 -5.09 15.64 -5.99
CA THR A 17 -5.01 16.05 -4.60
C THR A 17 -4.63 14.79 -3.85
N ALA A 18 -3.44 14.78 -3.25
CA ALA A 18 -2.93 13.63 -2.52
C ALA A 18 -3.76 13.45 -1.24
N GLU A 19 -5.02 13.09 -1.41
CA GLU A 19 -5.84 12.55 -0.36
C GLU A 19 -5.11 11.28 0.10
N LYS A 20 -4.82 11.23 1.40
CA LYS A 20 -4.09 10.11 1.96
C LYS A 20 -4.91 8.85 1.68
N PRO A 21 -4.33 7.82 1.03
CA PRO A 21 -5.06 6.58 0.81
C PRO A 21 -5.53 6.01 2.16
N PRO A 22 -6.66 5.30 2.17
CA PRO A 22 -7.12 4.62 3.38
C PRO A 22 -6.03 3.71 3.93
N ALA A 23 -6.01 3.52 5.25
CA ALA A 23 -5.09 2.59 5.86
C ALA A 23 -5.40 1.15 5.41
N GLU A 24 -4.38 0.40 5.00
CA GLU A 24 -4.50 -1.01 4.64
C GLU A 24 -4.20 -1.92 5.84
N LEU A 25 -5.04 -2.94 6.04
CA LEU A 25 -4.96 -3.88 7.15
C LEU A 25 -4.10 -5.09 6.76
N LEU A 26 -2.96 -5.25 7.45
CA LEU A 26 -2.07 -6.41 7.33
C LEU A 26 -2.25 -7.36 8.51
N ALA A 27 -2.60 -8.63 8.25
CA ALA A 27 -2.76 -9.65 9.28
C ALA A 27 -1.60 -10.68 9.29
N PRO A 28 -1.11 -11.12 10.47
CA PRO A 28 -0.19 -12.26 10.57
C PRO A 28 -0.92 -13.58 10.27
N ALA A 29 -0.35 -14.45 9.44
CA ALA A 29 -0.90 -15.79 9.18
C ALA A 29 0.16 -16.89 9.32
N GLY A 30 -0.09 -17.89 10.16
CA GLY A 30 0.85 -18.98 10.43
C GLY A 30 0.53 -20.31 9.78
N ASP A 31 -0.75 -20.51 9.48
CA ASP A 31 -1.31 -21.69 8.87
C ASP A 31 -2.48 -21.27 7.98
N ARG A 32 -3.13 -22.26 7.37
CA ARG A 32 -4.24 -22.03 6.44
C ARG A 32 -5.48 -21.47 7.13
N ASP A 33 -5.77 -21.89 8.36
CA ASP A 33 -6.95 -21.45 9.10
C ASP A 33 -6.82 -19.97 9.47
N CYS A 34 -5.61 -19.51 9.82
CA CYS A 34 -5.30 -18.10 10.01
C CYS A 34 -5.53 -17.27 8.74
N ILE A 35 -5.17 -17.78 7.56
CA ILE A 35 -5.42 -17.07 6.29
C ILE A 35 -6.93 -16.89 6.10
N HIS A 36 -7.70 -17.97 6.28
CA HIS A 36 -9.15 -17.92 6.15
C HIS A 36 -9.73 -16.89 7.12
N ALA A 37 -9.35 -16.93 8.40
CA ALA A 37 -9.80 -15.96 9.39
C ALA A 37 -9.43 -14.51 9.01
N ALA A 38 -8.22 -14.26 8.51
CA ALA A 38 -7.79 -12.92 8.10
C ALA A 38 -8.65 -12.37 6.95
N VAL A 39 -8.95 -13.19 5.95
CA VAL A 39 -9.80 -12.81 4.81
C VAL A 39 -11.23 -12.53 5.25
N GLU A 40 -11.83 -13.42 6.04
CA GLU A 40 -13.20 -13.26 6.53
C GLU A 40 -13.38 -12.01 7.41
N ASN A 41 -12.30 -11.54 8.06
CA ASN A 41 -12.29 -10.32 8.87
C ASN A 41 -11.85 -9.07 8.10
N GLY A 42 -11.59 -9.16 6.80
CA GLY A 42 -11.31 -8.03 5.93
C GLY A 42 -9.86 -7.54 5.94
N ALA A 43 -8.88 -8.43 6.13
CA ALA A 43 -7.48 -8.08 5.90
C ALA A 43 -7.22 -7.83 4.40
N ASP A 44 -6.53 -6.73 4.08
CA ASP A 44 -6.10 -6.40 2.73
C ASP A 44 -4.90 -7.25 2.29
N ALA A 45 -4.07 -7.66 3.26
CA ALA A 45 -2.91 -8.50 3.04
C ALA A 45 -2.60 -9.41 4.23
N VAL A 46 -1.85 -10.47 3.97
CA VAL A 46 -1.35 -11.38 5.01
C VAL A 46 0.18 -11.47 5.01
N TYR A 47 0.78 -11.56 6.19
CA TYR A 47 2.21 -11.78 6.38
C TYR A 47 2.49 -13.14 7.02
N PHE A 48 3.23 -13.99 6.32
CA PHE A 48 3.51 -15.37 6.74
C PHE A 48 4.60 -15.51 7.80
N GLY A 49 5.42 -14.48 8.00
CA GLY A 49 6.62 -14.61 8.81
C GLY A 49 7.85 -15.06 8.03
N LEU A 50 9.01 -14.89 8.64
CA LEU A 50 10.30 -15.47 8.24
C LEU A 50 10.72 -16.51 9.28
N ASP A 51 11.42 -17.55 8.85
CA ASP A 51 11.92 -18.61 9.74
C ASP A 51 12.97 -18.11 10.74
N THR A 52 13.72 -17.05 10.38
CA THR A 52 14.76 -16.46 11.23
C THR A 52 14.79 -14.94 11.09
N GLY A 53 15.28 -14.25 12.14
CA GLY A 53 15.46 -12.79 12.14
C GLY A 53 14.26 -12.00 12.65
N PHE A 54 14.09 -10.77 12.16
CA PHE A 54 13.01 -9.87 12.57
C PHE A 54 11.69 -10.28 11.91
N ASN A 55 10.66 -10.55 12.71
CA ASN A 55 9.40 -11.11 12.26
C ASN A 55 8.21 -10.49 13.00
N ALA A 56 7.21 -9.98 12.28
CA ALA A 56 6.00 -9.40 12.87
C ALA A 56 5.13 -10.43 13.65
N ARG A 57 5.25 -11.72 13.31
CA ARG A 57 4.64 -12.87 14.02
C ARG A 57 5.40 -13.30 15.26
N ALA A 58 6.55 -12.71 15.61
CA ALA A 58 7.32 -13.15 16.77
C ALA A 58 6.53 -13.13 18.11
N ARG A 59 5.37 -12.46 18.14
CA ARG A 59 4.47 -12.33 19.30
C ARG A 59 3.03 -12.82 19.03
N ALA A 60 2.77 -13.44 17.88
CA ALA A 60 1.46 -13.97 17.51
C ALA A 60 1.39 -15.46 17.91
N THR A 61 0.90 -15.74 19.11
CA THR A 61 0.63 -17.09 19.64
C THR A 61 -0.83 -17.23 20.00
#